data_AF-A0A9N9F758-F1
#
_entry.id   AF-A0A9N9F758-F1
#
_cell.length_a   1.000
_cell.length_b   1.000
_cell.length_c   1.000
_cell.angle_alpha   90.00
_cell.angle_beta   90.00
_cell.angle_gamma   90.00
#
_symmetry.space_group_name_H-M   'P 1'
#
loop_
_entity.id
_entity.type
_entity.pdbx_description
1 polymer ?
#
loop_
_entity_poly.entity_id
_entity_poly.type
_entity_poly.pdbx_seq_one_letter_code
_entity_poly.pdbx_strand_id
1 'polypeptide(L)'
;MDMSLPPSSSYNGNSRAGGVRFTYGKTRTILSQDFDSFLTDSYSASKYDDDSEMEIELESKRKSFKSIHELREQGENKRFTDEIEYILDGIQESQPVNVRRASVLVLAQKLLKTEFMTKVRSHHYIPKLYDTLVSQDDFLIRCCFAFVVCLMIEDRRNAEFFASKEEFTRLVAEFLTYQSDPLCDDISKSSWKKSEKSMIGELKEIICRSDIFPDKKEISLKSIALRSLSSLILYKTRYEDVIKKRIRACDGISIVARILKDELAPVKKLLLAFEKGKTSKIKQKSSLSPLNFERVEQCLGILENVTAFCPENQLIIVNHEKDILPMLLEFLLYCHLESCNLNAENLSIALECLLGCLRVLINLTHDNQQCCRDVSKSPGMAILMRLTTVGQLPYKQSIGGNDKINMGKEEGSEESVEATKFDVLLLSIGLLINLVEIDAGSQDEFRKIEQNPNCPGTRNCLRLCTCPSRKSAVSCLVSLYNHQIEKGDDKTDSNIVAAYMAILIGLLIKDNKENQELRLPGNSVQSLINLLQDFVKFHELVGGEASTIGNSGQNSMNLDTFLDDDDKHDLLGGNNDGISGVVLQRSSQNQQSNGRNIGDSFLEIVDSLKAFEQKRLSGIPIN
;
A
#
# COMPACT_ATOMS: atom_id res chain seq x y z
N MET A 1 -19.14 -65.11 31.11
CA MET A 1 -20.47 -65.26 30.50
C MET A 1 -20.49 -64.47 29.20
N ASP A 2 -19.71 -64.88 28.20
CA ASP A 2 -19.84 -66.12 27.40
C ASP A 2 -20.92 -65.96 26.34
N MET A 3 -20.77 -66.37 25.09
CA MET A 3 -19.64 -66.92 24.31
C MET A 3 -20.19 -67.16 22.90
N SER A 4 -19.30 -67.17 21.89
CA SER A 4 -19.26 -68.13 20.76
C SER A 4 -20.27 -68.06 19.59
N LEU A 5 -19.75 -67.70 18.40
CA LEU A 5 -19.40 -68.57 17.22
C LEU A 5 -20.23 -69.84 16.95
N PRO A 6 -20.37 -70.36 15.68
CA PRO A 6 -19.24 -70.86 14.84
C PRO A 6 -19.53 -70.90 13.29
N PRO A 7 -18.92 -71.78 12.44
CA PRO A 7 -17.51 -72.08 12.07
C PRO A 7 -17.25 -71.89 10.53
N SER A 8 -16.03 -71.94 9.95
CA SER A 8 -15.20 -73.14 9.61
C SER A 8 -13.85 -72.66 8.98
N SER A 9 -12.68 -72.95 9.55
CA SER A 9 -11.80 -74.15 9.45
C SER A 9 -11.09 -74.38 8.10
N SER A 10 -9.78 -74.10 8.05
CA SER A 10 -8.77 -75.06 7.53
C SER A 10 -7.31 -74.66 7.87
N TYR A 11 -6.73 -75.47 8.77
CA TYR A 11 -5.39 -76.06 8.80
C TYR A 11 -4.07 -75.26 9.03
N ASN A 12 -3.44 -75.68 10.15
CA ASN A 12 -2.03 -75.66 10.62
C ASN A 12 -0.94 -75.90 9.54
N GLY A 13 0.34 -75.56 9.71
CA GLY A 13 1.08 -74.98 10.84
C GLY A 13 2.61 -75.03 10.63
N ASN A 14 3.32 -74.18 11.38
CA ASN A 14 4.65 -74.35 12.00
C ASN A 14 5.93 -74.68 11.17
N SER A 15 6.84 -73.68 11.09
CA SER A 15 8.19 -73.67 11.75
C SER A 15 9.38 -73.26 10.85
N ARG A 16 9.94 -72.08 11.18
CA ARG A 16 11.36 -71.63 11.20
C ARG A 16 12.30 -72.02 10.03
N ALA A 17 12.67 -71.01 9.24
CA ALA A 17 14.03 -70.46 9.03
C ALA A 17 14.19 -69.90 7.60
N GLY A 18 14.59 -68.63 7.47
CA GLY A 18 14.95 -68.02 6.18
C GLY A 18 15.01 -66.49 6.26
N GLY A 19 16.21 -65.94 6.06
CA GLY A 19 16.60 -64.59 6.44
C GLY A 19 15.94 -63.43 5.71
N VAL A 20 15.89 -62.30 6.44
CA VAL A 20 15.52 -60.97 5.98
C VAL A 20 16.69 -60.37 5.16
N ARG A 21 16.42 -59.91 3.94
CA ARG A 21 17.30 -58.98 3.19
C ARG A 21 16.55 -57.68 2.95
N PHE A 22 16.95 -56.64 3.66
CA PHE A 22 16.66 -55.25 3.36
C PHE A 22 17.58 -54.76 2.25
N THR A 23 17.04 -53.98 1.30
CA THR A 23 17.85 -53.10 0.44
C THR A 23 17.25 -51.71 0.43
N TYR A 24 17.92 -50.81 1.15
CA TYR A 24 17.85 -49.34 1.05
C TYR A 24 18.56 -48.88 -0.24
N GLY A 25 18.05 -47.85 -0.90
CA GLY A 25 18.74 -47.16 -1.98
C GLY A 25 18.70 -45.64 -1.78
N LYS A 26 19.72 -45.08 -1.13
CA LYS A 26 19.94 -43.64 -0.99
C LYS A 26 21.40 -43.31 -1.35
N THR A 27 21.58 -42.44 -2.35
CA THR A 27 22.65 -41.43 -2.54
C THR A 27 24.15 -41.76 -2.66
N ARG A 28 24.73 -41.15 -3.71
CA ARG A 28 26.14 -40.76 -4.02
C ARG A 28 27.07 -41.92 -4.42
N THR A 29 27.84 -41.87 -5.52
CA THR A 29 28.95 -40.93 -5.79
C THR A 29 29.51 -41.18 -7.22
N ILE A 30 29.91 -40.11 -7.93
CA ILE A 30 30.99 -39.98 -8.93
C ILE A 30 31.24 -41.17 -9.89
N LEU A 31 30.91 -40.98 -11.16
CA LEU A 31 31.63 -41.59 -12.29
C LEU A 31 31.67 -40.59 -13.45
N SER A 32 32.73 -39.77 -13.44
CA SER A 32 33.40 -39.31 -14.65
C SER A 32 33.74 -40.54 -15.51
N GLN A 33 33.10 -40.67 -16.67
CA GLN A 33 33.55 -41.58 -17.73
C GLN A 33 33.40 -40.85 -19.07
N ASP A 34 34.44 -40.08 -19.37
CA ASP A 34 35.29 -40.24 -20.56
C ASP A 34 34.58 -40.68 -21.83
N PHE A 35 34.10 -39.70 -22.60
CA PHE A 35 33.80 -39.86 -24.02
C PHE A 35 34.74 -39.05 -24.94
N ASP A 36 35.82 -38.48 -24.38
CA ASP A 36 36.87 -37.77 -25.12
C ASP A 36 38.20 -38.54 -25.22
N SER A 37 38.31 -39.75 -24.64
CA SER A 37 39.56 -40.55 -24.64
C SER A 37 39.76 -41.44 -25.88
N PHE A 38 39.04 -41.21 -26.98
CA PHE A 38 39.08 -42.10 -28.16
C PHE A 38 39.94 -41.60 -29.34
N LEU A 39 40.71 -40.52 -29.19
CA LEU A 39 41.58 -40.00 -30.25
C LEU A 39 43.06 -39.81 -29.87
N THR A 40 43.49 -40.33 -28.73
CA THR A 40 44.90 -40.27 -28.32
C THR A 40 45.34 -41.64 -27.81
N ASP A 41 45.80 -42.48 -28.74
CA ASP A 41 47.02 -43.28 -28.56
C ASP A 41 47.18 -44.25 -29.73
N SER A 42 47.84 -43.77 -30.78
CA SER A 42 48.64 -44.57 -31.71
C SER A 42 49.31 -43.60 -32.67
N TYR A 43 50.54 -43.15 -32.39
CA TYR A 43 51.65 -43.14 -33.35
C TYR A 43 52.91 -42.60 -32.66
N SER A 44 53.88 -43.50 -32.54
CA SER A 44 55.24 -43.23 -32.09
C SER A 44 55.94 -42.20 -32.98
N ALA A 45 56.82 -41.42 -32.35
CA ALA A 45 57.61 -40.35 -32.94
C ALA A 45 58.29 -40.70 -34.28
N SER A 46 57.98 -39.92 -35.33
CA SER A 46 58.94 -39.56 -36.37
C SER A 46 58.55 -38.25 -37.08
N LYS A 47 59.34 -37.19 -36.81
CA LYS A 47 59.90 -36.22 -37.77
C LYS A 47 58.99 -35.52 -38.83
N TYR A 48 59.03 -34.20 -38.74
CA TYR A 48 58.81 -33.14 -39.75
C TYR A 48 57.39 -32.54 -39.94
N ASP A 49 57.37 -31.22 -39.72
CA ASP A 49 56.67 -30.12 -40.40
C ASP A 49 55.13 -29.95 -40.37
N ASP A 50 54.75 -28.73 -39.92
CA ASP A 50 53.63 -27.88 -40.34
C ASP A 50 52.17 -28.32 -40.08
N ASP A 51 51.60 -27.91 -38.94
CA ASP A 51 50.16 -28.13 -38.64
C ASP A 51 49.52 -27.08 -37.68
N SER A 52 50.01 -25.84 -37.70
CA SER A 52 49.48 -24.77 -36.82
C SER A 52 48.14 -24.16 -37.30
N GLU A 53 47.72 -24.44 -38.54
CA GLU A 53 46.44 -23.92 -39.10
C GLU A 53 45.24 -24.83 -38.79
N MET A 54 45.40 -26.15 -38.71
CA MET A 54 44.29 -27.10 -38.47
C MET A 54 43.76 -27.08 -37.03
N GLU A 55 44.63 -26.82 -36.04
CA GLU A 55 44.26 -26.77 -34.63
C GLU A 55 43.43 -25.51 -34.31
N ILE A 56 43.77 -24.38 -34.95
CA ILE A 56 42.99 -23.12 -34.89
C ILE A 56 41.61 -23.30 -35.54
N GLU A 57 41.53 -24.07 -36.64
CA GLU A 57 40.25 -24.32 -37.33
C GLU A 57 39.31 -25.21 -36.51
N LEU A 58 39.84 -26.23 -35.82
CA LEU A 58 39.08 -27.11 -34.92
C LEU A 58 38.62 -26.40 -33.64
N GLU A 59 39.41 -25.49 -33.11
CA GLU A 59 39.08 -24.69 -31.92
C GLU A 59 38.07 -23.57 -32.26
N SER A 60 38.13 -23.02 -33.48
CA SER A 60 37.08 -22.15 -34.04
C SER A 60 35.76 -22.91 -34.28
N LYS A 61 35.83 -24.17 -34.72
CA LYS A 61 34.67 -25.05 -34.88
C LYS A 61 34.05 -25.46 -33.54
N ARG A 62 34.86 -25.71 -32.49
CA ARG A 62 34.36 -25.93 -31.11
C ARG A 62 33.69 -24.69 -30.52
N LYS A 63 34.17 -23.48 -30.83
CA LYS A 63 33.47 -22.22 -30.50
C LYS A 63 32.22 -21.97 -31.36
N SER A 64 32.04 -22.69 -32.47
CA SER A 64 30.88 -22.60 -33.36
C SER A 64 29.73 -23.55 -32.97
N PHE A 65 29.95 -24.55 -32.11
CA PHE A 65 28.88 -25.45 -31.68
C PHE A 65 28.10 -24.81 -30.53
N LYS A 66 26.98 -24.20 -30.88
CA LYS A 66 25.97 -23.77 -29.91
C LYS A 66 25.56 -24.97 -29.05
N SER A 67 25.57 -24.78 -27.74
CA SER A 67 25.13 -25.81 -26.80
C SER A 67 23.69 -26.25 -27.08
N ILE A 68 23.33 -27.49 -26.79
CA ILE A 68 21.94 -27.99 -26.95
C ILE A 68 20.95 -27.08 -26.20
N HIS A 69 21.34 -26.57 -25.03
CA HIS A 69 20.53 -25.62 -24.27
C HIS A 69 20.36 -24.28 -25.02
N GLU A 70 21.44 -23.76 -25.60
CA GLU A 70 21.44 -22.51 -26.36
C GLU A 70 20.61 -22.62 -27.65
N LEU A 71 20.66 -23.77 -28.33
CA LEU A 71 19.83 -24.03 -29.52
C LEU A 71 18.35 -24.13 -29.17
N ARG A 72 18.01 -24.72 -28.01
CA ARG A 72 16.62 -24.76 -27.52
C ARG A 72 16.12 -23.36 -27.18
N GLU A 73 16.92 -22.58 -26.45
CA GLU A 73 16.58 -21.20 -26.09
C GLU A 73 16.41 -20.31 -27.33
N GLN A 74 17.29 -20.43 -28.34
CA GLN A 74 17.14 -19.73 -29.61
C GLN A 74 15.88 -20.16 -30.37
N GLY A 75 15.54 -21.45 -30.37
CA GLY A 75 14.31 -21.95 -30.95
C GLY A 75 13.05 -21.38 -30.25
N GLU A 76 13.07 -21.28 -28.93
CA GLU A 76 11.99 -20.69 -28.14
C GLU A 76 11.86 -19.17 -28.35
N ASN A 77 12.98 -18.45 -28.43
CA ASN A 77 12.99 -17.01 -28.69
C ASN A 77 12.50 -16.69 -30.11
N LYS A 78 12.86 -17.52 -31.09
CA LYS A 78 12.32 -17.39 -32.45
C LYS A 78 10.81 -17.60 -32.47
N ARG A 79 10.31 -18.66 -31.83
CA ARG A 79 8.85 -18.92 -31.73
C ARG A 79 8.11 -17.75 -31.07
N PHE A 80 8.67 -17.20 -30.00
CA PHE A 80 8.11 -16.03 -29.34
C PHE A 80 8.08 -14.80 -30.27
N THR A 81 9.18 -14.55 -30.99
CA THR A 81 9.30 -13.42 -31.93
C THR A 81 8.29 -13.53 -33.06
N ASP A 82 8.21 -14.70 -33.70
CA ASP A 82 7.24 -14.97 -34.77
C ASP A 82 5.79 -14.77 -34.26
N GLU A 83 5.52 -15.19 -33.02
CA GLU A 83 4.20 -15.06 -32.39
C GLU A 83 3.83 -13.59 -32.09
N ILE A 84 4.71 -12.81 -31.48
CA ILE A 84 4.43 -11.41 -31.14
C ILE A 84 4.34 -10.53 -32.41
N GLU A 85 5.18 -10.79 -33.41
CA GLU A 85 5.12 -10.08 -34.69
C GLU A 85 3.85 -10.40 -35.46
N TYR A 86 3.43 -11.67 -35.50
CA TYR A 86 2.14 -12.04 -36.08
C TYR A 86 0.96 -11.32 -35.42
N ILE A 87 0.97 -11.21 -34.09
CA ILE A 87 -0.06 -10.47 -33.35
C ILE A 87 -0.01 -8.99 -33.72
N LEU A 88 1.17 -8.37 -33.74
CA LEU A 88 1.34 -6.95 -34.10
C LEU A 88 0.85 -6.67 -35.53
N ASP A 89 1.20 -7.52 -36.50
CA ASP A 89 0.74 -7.43 -37.89
C ASP A 89 -0.78 -7.56 -38.01
N GLY A 90 -1.39 -8.37 -37.13
CA GLY A 90 -2.84 -8.51 -37.03
C GLY A 90 -3.57 -7.29 -36.43
N ILE A 91 -2.87 -6.42 -35.70
CA ILE A 91 -3.42 -5.20 -35.06
C ILE A 91 -3.30 -3.97 -35.97
N GLN A 92 -2.40 -4.00 -36.96
CA GLN A 92 -2.17 -2.87 -37.87
C GLN A 92 -3.46 -2.36 -38.53
N GLU A 93 -3.55 -1.05 -38.72
CA GLU A 93 -4.73 -0.37 -39.30
C GLU A 93 -5.09 -0.84 -40.71
N SER A 94 -4.14 -1.42 -41.44
CA SER A 94 -4.34 -2.07 -42.74
C SER A 94 -5.26 -3.30 -42.67
N GLN A 95 -5.38 -3.92 -41.50
CA GLN A 95 -6.19 -5.11 -41.30
C GLN A 95 -7.68 -4.78 -41.07
N PRO A 96 -8.59 -5.66 -41.49
CA PRO A 96 -10.01 -5.52 -41.18
C PRO A 96 -10.27 -5.42 -39.68
N VAL A 97 -11.24 -4.60 -39.27
CA VAL A 97 -11.56 -4.33 -37.84
C VAL A 97 -11.75 -5.61 -37.03
N ASN A 98 -12.39 -6.65 -37.60
CA ASN A 98 -12.58 -7.93 -36.91
C ASN A 98 -11.27 -8.70 -36.68
N VAL A 99 -10.32 -8.61 -37.62
CA VAL A 99 -8.98 -9.21 -37.47
C VAL A 99 -8.23 -8.46 -36.37
N ARG A 100 -8.27 -7.12 -36.38
CA ARG A 100 -7.66 -6.29 -35.33
C ARG A 100 -8.23 -6.63 -33.94
N ARG A 101 -9.55 -6.64 -33.80
CA ARG A 101 -10.26 -7.00 -32.55
C ARG A 101 -9.84 -8.37 -32.02
N ALA A 102 -9.77 -9.38 -32.89
CA ALA A 102 -9.34 -10.73 -32.51
C ALA A 102 -7.86 -10.75 -32.09
N SER A 103 -6.98 -10.07 -32.83
CA SER A 103 -5.55 -10.00 -32.52
C SER A 103 -5.27 -9.36 -31.15
N VAL A 104 -6.00 -8.31 -30.79
CA VAL A 104 -5.86 -7.66 -29.48
C VAL A 104 -6.37 -8.55 -28.33
N LEU A 105 -7.42 -9.34 -28.55
CA LEU A 105 -7.86 -10.34 -27.56
C LEU A 105 -6.82 -11.44 -27.36
N VAL A 106 -6.23 -11.95 -28.45
CA VAL A 106 -5.14 -12.93 -28.39
C VAL A 106 -3.95 -12.35 -27.63
N LEU A 107 -3.59 -11.09 -27.88
CA LEU A 107 -2.55 -10.39 -27.12
C LEU A 107 -2.87 -10.36 -25.63
N ALA A 108 -4.07 -9.91 -25.24
CA ALA A 108 -4.49 -9.85 -23.85
C ALA A 108 -4.41 -11.23 -23.17
N GLN A 109 -4.85 -12.30 -23.85
CA GLN A 109 -4.76 -13.66 -23.35
C GLN A 109 -3.32 -14.14 -23.18
N LYS A 110 -2.42 -13.81 -24.11
CA LYS A 110 -1.00 -14.19 -24.04
C LYS A 110 -0.27 -13.48 -22.91
N LEU A 111 -0.58 -12.20 -22.68
CA LEU A 111 0.02 -11.39 -21.62
C LEU A 111 -0.36 -11.85 -20.20
N LEU A 112 -1.43 -12.64 -20.03
CA LEU A 112 -1.71 -13.30 -18.74
C LEU A 112 -0.62 -14.30 -18.33
N LYS A 113 0.19 -14.80 -19.27
CA LYS A 113 1.29 -15.72 -18.97
C LYS A 113 2.54 -14.94 -18.55
N THR A 114 3.00 -15.15 -17.32
CA THR A 114 4.18 -14.49 -16.75
C THR A 114 5.44 -14.66 -17.62
N GLU A 115 5.65 -15.85 -18.20
CA GLU A 115 6.77 -16.11 -19.13
C GLU A 115 6.69 -15.24 -20.39
N PHE A 116 5.50 -15.09 -20.97
CA PHE A 116 5.29 -14.30 -22.17
C PHE A 116 5.49 -12.81 -21.87
N MET A 117 4.90 -12.29 -20.79
CA MET A 117 5.11 -10.90 -20.35
C MET A 117 6.59 -10.60 -20.08
N THR A 118 7.31 -11.54 -19.46
CA THR A 118 8.75 -11.41 -19.22
C THR A 118 9.54 -11.30 -20.52
N LYS A 119 9.20 -12.09 -21.56
CA LYS A 119 9.81 -11.99 -22.89
C LYS A 119 9.44 -10.69 -23.61
N VAL A 120 8.18 -10.26 -23.56
CA VAL A 120 7.74 -8.95 -24.11
C VAL A 120 8.57 -7.81 -23.53
N ARG A 121 8.84 -7.84 -22.23
CA ARG A 121 9.68 -6.85 -21.55
C ARG A 121 11.15 -6.97 -21.93
N SER A 122 11.74 -8.17 -21.87
CA SER A 122 13.18 -8.38 -22.12
C SER A 122 13.59 -8.11 -23.57
N HIS A 123 12.67 -8.29 -24.52
CA HIS A 123 12.87 -7.99 -25.93
C HIS A 123 12.36 -6.59 -26.33
N HIS A 124 12.04 -5.71 -25.37
CA HIS A 124 11.64 -4.32 -25.61
C HIS A 124 10.41 -4.12 -26.51
N TYR A 125 9.43 -5.03 -26.44
CA TYR A 125 8.17 -4.91 -27.21
C TYR A 125 7.13 -3.99 -26.58
N ILE A 126 7.27 -3.62 -25.29
CA ILE A 126 6.31 -2.75 -24.59
C ILE A 126 6.05 -1.42 -25.34
N PRO A 127 7.07 -0.65 -25.76
CA PRO A 127 6.85 0.58 -26.53
C PRO A 127 6.13 0.33 -27.86
N LYS A 128 6.55 -0.71 -28.60
CA LYS A 128 5.95 -1.06 -29.90
C LYS A 128 4.47 -1.43 -29.75
N LEU A 129 4.12 -2.21 -28.73
CA LEU A 129 2.73 -2.57 -28.43
C LEU A 129 1.90 -1.34 -28.04
N TYR A 130 2.44 -0.48 -27.18
CA TYR A 130 1.76 0.75 -26.76
C TYR A 130 1.49 1.68 -27.95
N ASP A 131 2.51 1.99 -28.74
CA ASP A 131 2.39 2.91 -29.87
C ASP A 131 1.45 2.36 -30.96
N THR A 132 1.37 1.04 -31.13
CA THR A 132 0.43 0.39 -32.07
C THR A 132 -1.03 0.44 -31.58
N LEU A 133 -1.25 0.30 -30.27
CA LEU A 133 -2.59 0.23 -29.68
C LEU A 133 -3.19 1.62 -29.42
N VAL A 134 -2.35 2.61 -29.10
CA VAL A 134 -2.81 3.99 -28.87
C VAL A 134 -3.33 4.65 -30.15
N SER A 135 -2.87 4.22 -31.33
CA SER A 135 -3.35 4.73 -32.63
C SER A 135 -4.73 4.21 -33.04
N GLN A 136 -5.29 3.24 -32.30
CA GLN A 136 -6.53 2.57 -32.69
C GLN A 136 -7.77 3.37 -32.30
N ASP A 137 -8.65 3.63 -33.28
CA ASP A 137 -9.92 4.34 -33.08
C ASP A 137 -11.08 3.43 -32.62
N ASP A 138 -10.99 2.11 -32.85
CA ASP A 138 -12.09 1.19 -32.53
C ASP A 138 -12.32 1.10 -31.02
N PHE A 139 -13.54 1.42 -30.59
CA PHE A 139 -13.87 1.49 -29.17
C PHE A 139 -13.61 0.18 -28.41
N LEU A 140 -13.93 -0.99 -28.98
CA LEU A 140 -13.72 -2.26 -28.30
C LEU A 140 -12.23 -2.64 -28.24
N ILE A 141 -11.45 -2.27 -29.26
CA ILE A 141 -9.99 -2.35 -29.19
C ILE A 141 -9.47 -1.46 -28.06
N ARG A 142 -9.93 -0.21 -27.95
CA ARG A 142 -9.53 0.69 -26.85
C ARG A 142 -9.90 0.13 -25.47
N CYS A 143 -11.06 -0.52 -25.32
CA CYS A 143 -11.44 -1.22 -24.09
C CYS A 143 -10.47 -2.35 -23.73
N CYS A 144 -10.10 -3.19 -24.72
CA CYS A 144 -9.15 -4.26 -24.50
C CYS A 144 -7.73 -3.71 -24.24
N PHE A 145 -7.35 -2.62 -24.91
CA PHE A 145 -6.10 -1.90 -24.68
C PHE A 145 -6.01 -1.38 -23.25
N ALA A 146 -7.09 -0.86 -22.66
CA ALA A 146 -7.12 -0.45 -21.26
C ALA A 146 -6.69 -1.59 -20.32
N PHE A 147 -7.20 -2.80 -20.56
CA PHE A 147 -6.83 -3.98 -19.79
C PHE A 147 -5.39 -4.45 -20.08
N VAL A 148 -4.95 -4.42 -21.34
CA VAL A 148 -3.56 -4.74 -21.71
C VAL A 148 -2.56 -3.80 -21.03
N VAL A 149 -2.87 -2.50 -20.98
CA VAL A 149 -2.02 -1.53 -20.26
C VAL A 149 -2.07 -1.78 -18.77
N CYS A 150 -3.23 -2.10 -18.20
CA CYS A 150 -3.34 -2.51 -16.80
C CYS A 150 -2.41 -3.69 -16.51
N LEU A 151 -2.41 -4.75 -17.32
CA LEU A 151 -1.49 -5.89 -17.18
C LEU A 151 -0.02 -5.47 -17.23
N MET A 152 0.33 -4.56 -18.14
CA MET A 152 1.72 -4.11 -18.31
C MET A 152 2.19 -3.19 -17.18
N ILE A 153 1.34 -2.33 -16.63
CA ILE A 153 1.73 -1.38 -15.58
C ILE A 153 1.90 -2.06 -14.22
N GLU A 154 1.23 -3.19 -13.95
CA GLU A 154 1.44 -3.96 -12.71
C GLU A 154 2.90 -4.42 -12.51
N ASP A 155 3.71 -4.44 -13.56
CA ASP A 155 5.16 -4.57 -13.42
C ASP A 155 5.80 -3.20 -13.23
N ARG A 156 6.26 -2.91 -12.00
CA ARG A 156 6.94 -1.66 -11.61
C ARG A 156 8.03 -1.23 -12.61
N ARG A 157 8.72 -2.17 -13.26
CA ARG A 157 9.79 -1.87 -14.24
C ARG A 157 9.27 -1.13 -15.48
N ASN A 158 7.98 -1.24 -15.78
CA ASN A 158 7.35 -0.58 -16.91
C ASN A 158 6.81 0.82 -16.54
N ALA A 159 6.73 1.16 -15.24
CA ALA A 159 6.13 2.41 -14.77
C ALA A 159 6.78 3.66 -15.35
N GLU A 160 8.12 3.70 -15.44
CA GLU A 160 8.88 4.81 -16.05
C GLU A 160 8.45 5.08 -17.50
N PHE A 161 8.19 4.03 -18.28
CA PHE A 161 7.76 4.17 -19.67
C PHE A 161 6.37 4.80 -19.75
N PHE A 162 5.38 4.24 -19.04
CA PHE A 162 4.02 4.75 -19.05
C PHE A 162 3.91 6.17 -18.45
N ALA A 163 4.69 6.45 -17.40
CA ALA A 163 4.79 7.77 -16.79
C ALA A 163 5.26 8.85 -17.78
N SER A 164 6.17 8.48 -18.70
CA SER A 164 6.70 9.42 -19.69
C SER A 164 5.64 9.81 -20.74
N LYS A 165 4.71 8.92 -21.07
CA LYS A 165 3.70 9.08 -22.12
C LYS A 165 2.51 9.93 -21.65
N GLU A 166 2.21 11.01 -22.35
CA GLU A 166 1.11 11.91 -21.99
C GLU A 166 -0.26 11.31 -22.33
N GLU A 167 -0.31 10.59 -23.44
CA GLU A 167 -1.48 9.92 -23.98
C GLU A 167 -2.03 8.89 -22.99
N PHE A 168 -1.16 8.29 -22.16
CA PHE A 168 -1.58 7.34 -21.14
C PHE A 168 -2.48 8.00 -20.09
N THR A 169 -2.07 9.12 -19.51
CA THR A 169 -2.88 9.83 -18.50
C THR A 169 -4.21 10.33 -19.09
N ARG A 170 -4.20 10.75 -20.36
CA ARG A 170 -5.41 11.15 -21.09
C ARG A 170 -6.36 9.97 -21.30
N LEU A 171 -5.83 8.83 -21.75
CA LEU A 171 -6.59 7.59 -21.97
C LEU A 171 -7.26 7.10 -20.68
N VAL A 172 -6.51 7.10 -19.57
CA VAL A 172 -7.02 6.74 -18.25
C VAL A 172 -8.17 7.65 -17.83
N ALA A 173 -8.01 8.97 -17.96
CA ALA A 173 -9.05 9.94 -17.61
C ALA A 173 -10.33 9.79 -18.45
N GLU A 174 -10.18 9.47 -19.74
CA GLU A 174 -11.31 9.18 -20.63
C GLU A 174 -12.11 7.96 -20.14
N PHE A 175 -11.43 6.87 -19.78
CA PHE A 175 -12.12 5.68 -19.26
C PHE A 175 -12.78 5.91 -17.89
N LEU A 176 -12.19 6.74 -17.02
CA LEU A 176 -12.80 7.09 -15.73
C LEU A 176 -14.10 7.88 -15.88
N THR A 177 -14.25 8.68 -16.95
CA THR A 177 -15.45 9.50 -17.22
C THR A 177 -16.50 8.82 -18.08
N TYR A 178 -16.17 7.64 -18.62
CA TYR A 178 -17.03 6.95 -19.57
C TYR A 178 -18.38 6.53 -18.94
N GLN A 179 -19.48 6.83 -19.62
CA GLN A 179 -20.84 6.63 -19.10
C GLN A 179 -21.42 5.24 -19.44
N SER A 180 -21.08 4.68 -20.61
CA SER A 180 -21.67 3.43 -21.10
C SER A 180 -20.66 2.28 -21.04
N ASP A 181 -20.55 1.61 -19.90
CA ASP A 181 -19.53 0.59 -19.72
C ASP A 181 -19.93 -0.78 -20.34
N PRO A 182 -19.27 -1.24 -21.44
CA PRO A 182 -19.56 -2.54 -22.03
C PRO A 182 -19.29 -3.72 -21.08
N LEU A 183 -18.44 -3.53 -20.08
CA LEU A 183 -18.13 -4.54 -19.07
C LEU A 183 -19.21 -4.65 -17.98
N CYS A 184 -19.97 -3.57 -17.73
CA CYS A 184 -21.09 -3.58 -16.78
C CYS A 184 -22.44 -3.87 -17.42
N ASP A 185 -22.61 -3.55 -18.71
CA ASP A 185 -23.88 -3.77 -19.41
C ASP A 185 -24.30 -5.25 -19.38
N ASP A 186 -25.60 -5.48 -19.14
CA ASP A 186 -26.23 -6.78 -19.38
C ASP A 186 -26.14 -7.05 -20.90
N ILE A 187 -25.19 -7.91 -21.28
CA ILE A 187 -24.90 -8.26 -22.67
C ILE A 187 -26.18 -8.73 -23.38
N SER A 188 -27.12 -9.35 -22.66
CA SER A 188 -28.39 -9.81 -23.21
C SER A 188 -29.33 -8.66 -23.61
N LYS A 189 -29.33 -7.55 -22.86
CA LYS A 189 -30.22 -6.39 -23.06
C LYS A 189 -29.58 -5.21 -23.81
N SER A 190 -28.27 -5.22 -23.94
CA SER A 190 -27.52 -4.16 -24.63
C SER A 190 -27.78 -4.11 -26.15
N SER A 191 -27.61 -2.91 -26.73
CA SER A 191 -27.79 -2.62 -28.15
C SER A 191 -26.62 -3.07 -29.05
N TRP A 192 -25.61 -3.75 -28.48
CA TRP A 192 -24.42 -4.22 -29.19
C TRP A 192 -24.76 -5.25 -30.28
N LYS A 193 -23.99 -5.28 -31.37
CA LYS A 193 -24.12 -6.31 -32.42
C LYS A 193 -23.68 -7.67 -31.89
N LYS A 194 -24.11 -8.77 -32.53
CA LYS A 194 -23.76 -10.14 -32.12
C LYS A 194 -22.25 -10.37 -32.01
N SER A 195 -21.46 -9.86 -32.96
CA SER A 195 -19.99 -9.96 -32.93
C SER A 195 -19.36 -9.15 -31.79
N GLU A 196 -19.91 -7.97 -31.48
CA GLU A 196 -19.47 -7.10 -30.38
C GLU A 196 -19.77 -7.74 -29.02
N LYS A 197 -20.97 -8.31 -28.85
CA LYS A 197 -21.35 -9.09 -27.66
C LYS A 197 -20.40 -10.26 -27.42
N SER A 198 -19.99 -10.95 -28.49
CA SER A 198 -19.03 -12.05 -28.41
C SER A 198 -17.66 -11.57 -27.91
N MET A 199 -17.14 -10.48 -28.49
CA MET A 199 -15.86 -9.90 -28.10
C MET A 199 -15.87 -9.41 -26.65
N ILE A 200 -16.95 -8.72 -26.23
CA ILE A 200 -17.11 -8.26 -24.84
C ILE A 200 -17.15 -9.45 -23.88
N GLY A 201 -17.86 -10.52 -24.23
CA GLY A 201 -17.91 -11.75 -23.43
C GLY A 201 -16.54 -12.41 -23.26
N GLU A 202 -15.79 -12.52 -24.35
CA GLU A 202 -14.43 -13.07 -24.33
C GLU A 202 -13.47 -12.19 -23.52
N LEU A 203 -13.55 -10.86 -23.67
CA LEU A 203 -12.77 -9.93 -22.86
C LEU A 203 -13.06 -10.09 -21.36
N LYS A 204 -14.35 -10.18 -20.96
CA LYS A 204 -14.73 -10.45 -19.56
C LYS A 204 -14.13 -11.75 -19.06
N GLU A 205 -14.16 -12.81 -19.87
CA GLU A 205 -13.56 -14.09 -19.50
C GLU A 205 -12.04 -13.99 -19.30
N ILE A 206 -11.34 -13.28 -20.19
CA ILE A 206 -9.90 -13.03 -20.06
C ILE A 206 -9.60 -12.25 -18.77
N ILE A 207 -10.34 -11.19 -18.47
CA ILE A 207 -10.11 -10.40 -17.25
C ILE A 207 -10.38 -11.25 -16.00
N CYS A 208 -11.44 -12.06 -15.99
CA CYS A 208 -11.75 -12.99 -14.90
C CYS A 208 -10.69 -14.09 -14.70
N ARG A 209 -9.85 -14.39 -15.71
CA ARG A 209 -8.70 -15.29 -15.56
C ARG A 209 -7.46 -14.60 -15.00
N SER A 210 -7.43 -13.27 -14.95
CA SER A 210 -6.35 -12.53 -14.32
C SER A 210 -6.48 -12.53 -12.80
N ASP A 211 -5.34 -12.38 -12.13
CA ASP A 211 -5.24 -12.27 -10.67
C ASP A 211 -5.19 -10.80 -10.21
N ILE A 212 -5.32 -9.84 -11.14
CA ILE A 212 -5.27 -8.40 -10.86
C ILE A 212 -6.50 -7.92 -10.08
N PHE A 213 -7.65 -8.56 -10.32
CA PHE A 213 -8.92 -8.19 -9.70
C PHE A 213 -9.38 -9.31 -8.76
N PRO A 214 -9.36 -9.09 -7.43
CA PRO A 214 -9.82 -10.10 -6.48
C PRO A 214 -11.34 -10.29 -6.54
N ASP A 215 -12.13 -9.21 -6.67
CA ASP A 215 -13.57 -9.31 -6.90
C ASP A 215 -13.92 -9.25 -8.41
N LYS A 216 -14.20 -10.43 -8.96
CA LYS A 216 -14.52 -10.62 -10.38
C LYS A 216 -15.94 -10.18 -10.75
N LYS A 217 -16.80 -9.79 -9.79
CA LYS A 217 -18.20 -9.42 -10.05
C LYS A 217 -18.41 -7.95 -10.37
N GLU A 218 -17.45 -7.07 -10.04
CA GLU A 218 -17.59 -5.61 -10.17
C GLU A 218 -16.62 -4.97 -11.19
N ILE A 219 -16.06 -5.79 -12.09
CA ILE A 219 -15.10 -5.32 -13.09
C ILE A 219 -15.79 -4.36 -14.08
N SER A 220 -15.19 -3.17 -14.23
CA SER A 220 -15.63 -2.08 -15.10
C SER A 220 -14.41 -1.48 -15.82
N LEU A 221 -14.62 -0.75 -16.91
CA LEU A 221 -13.56 0.06 -17.52
C LEU A 221 -13.02 1.09 -16.51
N LYS A 222 -13.90 1.63 -15.67
CA LYS A 222 -13.51 2.55 -14.58
C LYS A 222 -12.58 1.88 -13.59
N SER A 223 -12.85 0.64 -13.16
CA SER A 223 -11.98 -0.08 -12.23
C SER A 223 -10.63 -0.42 -12.85
N ILE A 224 -10.59 -0.78 -14.13
CA ILE A 224 -9.34 -1.04 -14.86
C ILE A 224 -8.49 0.23 -14.98
N ALA A 225 -9.12 1.35 -15.36
CA ALA A 225 -8.46 2.65 -15.47
C ALA A 225 -7.96 3.15 -14.12
N LEU A 226 -8.79 3.03 -13.07
CA LEU A 226 -8.44 3.44 -11.71
C LEU A 226 -7.26 2.63 -11.18
N ARG A 227 -7.27 1.30 -11.35
CA ARG A 227 -6.13 0.46 -10.94
C ARG A 227 -4.87 0.81 -11.72
N SER A 228 -4.96 0.99 -13.04
CA SER A 228 -3.81 1.40 -13.86
C SER A 228 -3.19 2.73 -13.40
N LEU A 229 -4.05 3.69 -13.02
CA LEU A 229 -3.62 4.99 -12.47
C LEU A 229 -2.98 4.84 -11.09
N SER A 230 -3.61 4.07 -10.21
CA SER A 230 -3.11 3.80 -8.86
C SER A 230 -1.74 3.15 -8.91
N SER A 231 -1.57 2.07 -9.68
CA SER A 231 -0.29 1.38 -9.88
C SER A 231 0.79 2.34 -10.37
N LEU A 232 0.51 3.15 -11.41
CA LEU A 232 1.49 4.13 -11.91
C LEU A 232 1.97 5.11 -10.83
N ILE A 233 1.03 5.65 -10.05
CA ILE A 233 1.31 6.70 -9.07
C ILE A 233 2.06 6.12 -7.86
N LEU A 234 1.65 4.95 -7.38
CA LEU A 234 2.24 4.30 -6.21
C LEU A 234 3.70 3.89 -6.42
N TYR A 235 4.15 3.65 -7.66
CA TYR A 235 5.55 3.29 -7.93
C TYR A 235 6.56 4.44 -7.78
N LYS A 236 6.10 5.69 -7.59
CA LYS A 236 6.94 6.88 -7.38
C LYS A 236 8.07 7.02 -8.41
N THR A 237 7.68 7.20 -9.68
CA THR A 237 8.62 7.39 -10.78
C THR A 237 9.23 8.81 -10.76
N ARG A 238 10.32 9.03 -11.51
CA ARG A 238 10.92 10.36 -11.68
C ARG A 238 10.00 11.42 -12.31
N TYR A 239 8.83 10.99 -12.83
CA TYR A 239 7.85 11.86 -13.48
C TYR A 239 6.70 12.26 -12.53
N GLU A 240 6.83 12.06 -11.22
CA GLU A 240 5.76 12.33 -10.24
C GLU A 240 5.09 13.71 -10.43
N ASP A 241 5.89 14.78 -10.51
CA ASP A 241 5.36 16.14 -10.70
C ASP A 241 4.69 16.36 -12.05
N VAL A 242 5.17 15.66 -13.09
CA VAL A 242 4.57 15.71 -14.43
C VAL A 242 3.22 15.01 -14.40
N ILE A 243 3.13 13.85 -13.74
CA ILE A 243 1.88 13.10 -13.55
C ILE A 243 0.87 13.94 -12.78
N LYS A 244 1.26 14.58 -11.67
CA LYS A 244 0.40 15.50 -10.90
C LYS A 244 -0.23 16.58 -11.78
N LYS A 245 0.59 17.23 -12.63
CA LYS A 245 0.13 18.27 -13.56
C LYS A 245 -0.80 17.72 -14.65
N ARG A 246 -0.49 16.54 -15.20
CA ARG A 246 -1.30 15.91 -16.25
C ARG A 246 -2.67 15.46 -15.74
N ILE A 247 -2.71 14.83 -14.56
CA ILE A 247 -3.98 14.42 -13.91
C ILE A 247 -4.83 15.65 -13.60
N ARG A 248 -4.23 16.74 -13.11
CA ARG A 248 -4.92 18.01 -12.94
C ARG A 248 -5.50 18.54 -14.25
N ALA A 249 -4.73 18.52 -15.34
CA ALA A 249 -5.14 19.06 -16.63
C ALA A 249 -6.33 18.32 -17.26
N CYS A 250 -6.53 17.03 -16.94
CA CYS A 250 -7.66 16.24 -17.42
C CYS A 250 -8.82 16.11 -16.42
N ASP A 251 -8.90 16.97 -15.40
CA ASP A 251 -9.88 16.92 -14.30
C ASP A 251 -9.86 15.59 -13.50
N GLY A 252 -8.78 14.81 -13.64
CA GLY A 252 -8.64 13.48 -13.03
C GLY A 252 -8.79 13.50 -11.51
N ILE A 253 -8.35 14.58 -10.85
CA ILE A 253 -8.47 14.75 -9.40
C ILE A 253 -9.94 14.79 -8.97
N SER A 254 -10.76 15.63 -9.61
CA SER A 254 -12.19 15.74 -9.34
C SER A 254 -12.94 14.44 -9.67
N ILE A 255 -12.52 13.76 -10.73
CA ILE A 255 -13.11 12.47 -11.13
C ILE A 255 -12.85 11.41 -10.06
N VAL A 256 -11.60 11.25 -9.60
CA VAL A 256 -11.25 10.30 -8.54
C VAL A 256 -11.94 10.65 -7.23
N ALA A 257 -11.98 11.93 -6.86
CA ALA A 257 -12.71 12.40 -5.68
C ALA A 257 -14.20 12.05 -5.73
N ARG A 258 -14.85 12.17 -6.90
CA ARG A 258 -16.25 11.79 -7.10
C ARG A 258 -16.48 10.28 -6.97
N ILE A 259 -15.59 9.47 -7.57
CA ILE A 259 -15.64 8.02 -7.41
C ILE A 259 -15.53 7.64 -5.92
N LEU A 260 -14.60 8.26 -5.19
CA LEU A 260 -14.49 8.05 -3.75
C LEU A 260 -15.77 8.42 -3.00
N LYS A 261 -16.39 9.57 -3.32
CA LYS A 261 -17.66 9.97 -2.70
C LYS A 261 -18.79 8.96 -2.95
N ASP A 262 -18.87 8.41 -4.15
CA ASP A 262 -19.88 7.40 -4.50
C ASP A 262 -19.68 6.12 -3.67
N GLU A 263 -18.44 5.68 -3.50
CA GLU A 263 -18.09 4.53 -2.63
C GLU A 263 -18.34 4.81 -1.14
N LEU A 264 -18.15 6.05 -0.69
CA LEU A 264 -18.38 6.45 0.71
C LEU A 264 -19.85 6.78 1.02
N ALA A 265 -20.72 6.94 0.01
CA ALA A 265 -22.13 7.29 0.21
C ALA A 265 -22.91 6.36 1.18
N PRO A 266 -22.67 5.03 1.23
CA PRO A 266 -23.34 4.14 2.19
C PRO A 266 -22.93 4.36 3.65
N VAL A 267 -21.73 4.91 3.90
CA VAL A 267 -21.10 5.00 5.24
C VAL A 267 -22.00 5.70 6.25
N LYS A 268 -22.58 6.84 5.88
CA LYS A 268 -23.48 7.61 6.75
C LYS A 268 -24.65 6.76 7.25
N LYS A 269 -25.26 5.98 6.35
CA LYS A 269 -26.40 5.10 6.68
C LYS A 269 -25.96 3.93 7.56
N LEU A 270 -24.76 3.40 7.35
CA LEU A 270 -24.18 2.34 8.18
C LEU A 270 -23.92 2.85 9.60
N LEU A 271 -23.30 4.02 9.75
CA LEU A 271 -23.06 4.65 11.05
C LEU A 271 -24.38 4.92 11.81
N LEU A 272 -25.42 5.40 11.13
CA LEU A 272 -26.75 5.56 11.74
C LEU A 272 -27.36 4.22 12.21
N ALA A 273 -27.01 3.10 11.57
CA ALA A 273 -27.44 1.78 12.02
C ALA A 273 -26.64 1.31 13.25
N PHE A 274 -25.33 1.60 13.32
CA PHE A 274 -24.49 1.38 14.50
C PHE A 274 -24.98 2.19 15.71
N GLU A 275 -25.33 3.46 15.53
CA GLU A 275 -25.88 4.32 16.58
C GLU A 275 -27.16 3.71 17.18
N LYS A 276 -28.01 3.12 16.34
CA LYS A 276 -29.26 2.46 16.72
C LYS A 276 -29.07 1.01 17.21
N GLY A 277 -27.84 0.51 17.30
CA GLY A 277 -27.54 -0.85 17.77
C GLY A 277 -28.02 -1.97 16.84
N LYS A 278 -28.22 -1.70 15.55
CA LYS A 278 -28.72 -2.68 14.55
C LYS A 278 -27.57 -3.34 13.79
N THR A 279 -26.64 -3.99 14.49
CA THR A 279 -25.42 -4.57 13.89
C THR A 279 -25.65 -5.96 13.26
N SER A 280 -26.43 -6.83 13.89
CA SER A 280 -26.54 -8.24 13.51
C SER A 280 -27.41 -8.54 12.27
N LYS A 281 -28.18 -7.57 11.76
CA LYS A 281 -29.10 -7.79 10.62
C LYS A 281 -28.55 -7.34 9.26
N ILE A 282 -27.44 -6.59 9.24
CA ILE A 282 -26.83 -6.10 7.99
C ILE A 282 -25.90 -7.18 7.39
N LYS A 283 -25.13 -7.90 8.23
CA LYS A 283 -24.22 -8.98 7.80
C LYS A 283 -24.91 -10.22 7.20
N GLN A 284 -26.21 -10.41 7.40
CA GLN A 284 -26.93 -11.64 6.98
C GLN A 284 -27.79 -11.50 5.73
N LYS A 285 -28.00 -10.29 5.18
CA LYS A 285 -28.92 -10.09 4.03
C LYS A 285 -28.24 -9.79 2.69
N SER A 286 -26.94 -9.53 2.65
CA SER A 286 -26.18 -9.42 1.42
C SER A 286 -24.81 -10.04 1.59
N SER A 287 -24.44 -11.00 0.76
CA SER A 287 -23.09 -11.58 0.67
C SER A 287 -22.03 -10.59 0.13
N LEU A 288 -22.32 -9.29 0.11
CA LEU A 288 -21.41 -8.21 -0.27
C LEU A 288 -21.18 -7.30 0.95
N SER A 289 -19.92 -6.93 1.20
CA SER A 289 -19.61 -5.74 1.99
C SER A 289 -20.28 -4.53 1.32
N PRO A 290 -20.91 -3.62 2.08
CA PRO A 290 -21.58 -2.45 1.49
C PRO A 290 -20.62 -1.46 0.82
N LEU A 291 -19.31 -1.65 1.02
CA LEU A 291 -18.23 -0.85 0.45
C LEU A 291 -17.27 -1.76 -0.32
N ASN A 292 -16.74 -1.26 -1.42
CA ASN A 292 -15.58 -1.82 -2.11
C ASN A 292 -14.30 -1.17 -1.56
N PHE A 293 -13.73 -1.77 -0.51
CA PHE A 293 -12.54 -1.22 0.17
C PHE A 293 -11.32 -1.11 -0.75
N GLU A 294 -11.17 -2.01 -1.73
CA GLU A 294 -10.06 -1.95 -2.69
C GLU A 294 -10.16 -0.69 -3.55
N ARG A 295 -11.36 -0.38 -4.04
CA ARG A 295 -11.58 0.85 -4.83
C ARG A 295 -11.37 2.12 -3.99
N VAL A 296 -11.77 2.07 -2.71
CA VAL A 296 -11.54 3.16 -1.76
C VAL A 296 -10.05 3.37 -1.54
N GLU A 297 -9.29 2.30 -1.29
CA GLU A 297 -7.83 2.32 -1.14
C GLU A 297 -7.17 2.94 -2.37
N GLN A 298 -7.53 2.49 -3.58
CA GLN A 298 -6.99 3.03 -4.83
C GLN A 298 -7.26 4.53 -4.97
N CYS A 299 -8.49 4.98 -4.68
CA CYS A 299 -8.83 6.40 -4.73
C CYS A 299 -8.03 7.20 -3.71
N LEU A 300 -7.92 6.72 -2.47
CA LEU A 300 -7.16 7.38 -1.41
C LEU A 300 -5.67 7.46 -1.75
N GLY A 301 -5.07 6.37 -2.25
CA GLY A 301 -3.67 6.35 -2.67
C GLY A 301 -3.39 7.32 -3.81
N ILE A 302 -4.29 7.41 -4.81
CA ILE A 302 -4.19 8.42 -5.88
C ILE A 302 -4.28 9.83 -5.28
N LEU A 303 -5.29 10.12 -4.47
CA LEU A 303 -5.51 11.45 -3.89
C LEU A 303 -4.37 11.87 -2.96
N GLU A 304 -3.85 10.95 -2.14
CA GLU A 304 -2.68 11.16 -1.29
C GLU A 304 -1.50 11.64 -2.13
N ASN A 305 -1.11 10.86 -3.14
CA ASN A 305 0.08 11.16 -3.92
C ASN A 305 -0.10 12.42 -4.77
N VAL A 306 -1.28 12.67 -5.37
CA VAL A 306 -1.45 13.89 -6.19
C VAL A 306 -1.54 15.16 -5.35
N THR A 307 -1.91 15.08 -4.07
CA THR A 307 -1.99 16.23 -3.16
C THR A 307 -0.70 16.45 -2.37
N ALA A 308 0.18 15.46 -2.30
CA ALA A 308 1.46 15.55 -1.60
C ALA A 308 2.30 16.70 -2.16
N PHE A 309 2.60 17.67 -1.30
CA PHE A 309 3.38 18.88 -1.60
C PHE A 309 2.90 19.66 -2.85
N CYS A 310 1.60 19.61 -3.17
CA CYS A 310 1.04 20.31 -4.33
C CYS A 310 -0.21 21.13 -3.94
N PRO A 311 -0.03 22.40 -3.54
CA PRO A 311 -1.13 23.27 -3.11
C PRO A 311 -2.22 23.44 -4.16
N GLU A 312 -1.88 23.48 -5.44
CA GLU A 312 -2.88 23.64 -6.51
C GLU A 312 -3.80 22.42 -6.61
N ASN A 313 -3.27 21.22 -6.38
CA ASN A 313 -4.06 19.99 -6.38
C ASN A 313 -4.91 19.87 -5.11
N GLN A 314 -4.39 20.31 -3.97
CA GLN A 314 -5.16 20.40 -2.71
C GLN A 314 -6.37 21.33 -2.89
N LEU A 315 -6.16 22.53 -3.46
CA LEU A 315 -7.21 23.51 -3.68
C LEU A 315 -8.35 23.01 -4.60
N ILE A 316 -8.06 22.14 -5.57
CA ILE A 316 -9.09 21.56 -6.43
C ILE A 316 -10.09 20.75 -5.61
N ILE A 317 -9.61 19.85 -4.75
CA ILE A 317 -10.46 19.01 -3.91
C ILE A 317 -11.29 19.88 -2.96
N VAL A 318 -10.63 20.84 -2.30
CA VAL A 318 -11.26 21.67 -1.28
C VAL A 318 -12.33 22.59 -1.86
N ASN A 319 -12.07 23.20 -3.02
CA ASN A 319 -12.99 24.17 -3.61
C ASN A 319 -14.15 23.51 -4.34
N HIS A 320 -13.90 22.38 -5.03
CA HIS A 320 -14.87 21.75 -5.92
C HIS A 320 -15.63 20.59 -5.26
N GLU A 321 -15.08 19.92 -4.25
CA GLU A 321 -15.66 18.73 -3.62
C GLU A 321 -15.95 18.94 -2.13
N LYS A 322 -16.78 19.94 -1.79
CA LYS A 322 -17.05 20.39 -0.42
C LYS A 322 -17.52 19.31 0.57
N ASP A 323 -18.21 18.28 0.08
CA ASP A 323 -18.72 17.19 0.92
C ASP A 323 -17.67 16.11 1.23
N ILE A 324 -16.49 16.16 0.61
CA ILE A 324 -15.49 15.10 0.77
C ILE A 324 -14.92 15.05 2.19
N LEU A 325 -14.61 16.19 2.80
CA LEU A 325 -14.07 16.27 4.16
C LEU A 325 -14.99 15.61 5.20
N PRO A 326 -16.30 15.94 5.28
CA PRO A 326 -17.17 15.23 6.20
C PRO A 326 -17.30 13.74 5.87
N MET A 327 -17.34 13.35 4.59
CA MET A 327 -17.38 11.92 4.23
C MET A 327 -16.12 11.16 4.67
N LEU A 328 -14.93 11.76 4.52
CA LEU A 328 -13.67 11.18 4.99
C LEU A 328 -13.66 11.02 6.52
N LEU A 329 -14.15 12.02 7.26
CA LEU A 329 -14.28 11.93 8.72
C LEU A 329 -15.27 10.84 9.16
N GLU A 330 -16.42 10.72 8.49
CA GLU A 330 -17.36 9.62 8.73
C GLU A 330 -16.71 8.27 8.42
N PHE A 331 -15.94 8.19 7.33
CA PHE A 331 -15.24 6.98 6.94
C PHE A 331 -14.17 6.55 7.95
N LEU A 332 -13.38 7.49 8.50
CA LEU A 332 -12.44 7.19 9.60
C LEU A 332 -13.15 6.51 10.78
N LEU A 333 -14.30 7.05 11.17
CA LEU A 333 -15.10 6.49 12.26
C LEU A 333 -15.67 5.10 11.93
N TYR A 334 -16.07 4.90 10.68
CA TYR A 334 -16.57 3.61 10.20
C TYR A 334 -15.47 2.55 10.19
N CYS A 335 -14.29 2.84 9.62
CA CYS A 335 -13.15 1.94 9.62
C CYS A 335 -12.72 1.58 11.03
N HIS A 336 -12.72 2.55 11.95
CA HIS A 336 -12.47 2.30 13.36
C HIS A 336 -13.46 1.29 13.97
N LEU A 337 -14.77 1.44 13.74
CA LEU A 337 -15.78 0.51 14.24
C LEU A 337 -15.70 -0.88 13.61
N GLU A 338 -15.49 -0.94 12.29
CA GLU A 338 -15.37 -2.19 11.56
C GLU A 338 -14.09 -2.94 11.95
N SER A 339 -13.00 -2.24 12.27
CA SER A 339 -11.75 -2.88 12.73
C SER A 339 -11.95 -3.76 13.98
N CYS A 340 -12.95 -3.45 14.82
CA CYS A 340 -13.32 -4.27 15.98
C CYS A 340 -14.20 -5.50 15.63
N ASN A 341 -14.70 -5.61 14.39
CA ASN A 341 -15.76 -6.53 13.98
C ASN A 341 -15.46 -7.36 12.71
N LEU A 342 -14.27 -7.20 12.10
CA LEU A 342 -13.87 -7.84 10.84
C LEU A 342 -12.98 -9.08 11.06
N ASN A 343 -12.94 -9.95 10.04
CA ASN A 343 -11.95 -11.02 9.93
C ASN A 343 -10.57 -10.41 9.55
N ALA A 344 -9.47 -11.14 9.79
CA ALA A 344 -8.09 -10.64 9.65
C ALA A 344 -7.75 -10.00 8.28
N GLU A 345 -8.21 -10.59 7.17
CA GLU A 345 -7.92 -10.07 5.82
C GLU A 345 -8.65 -8.74 5.54
N ASN A 346 -9.96 -8.67 5.84
CA ASN A 346 -10.74 -7.44 5.70
C ASN A 346 -10.27 -6.35 6.68
N LEU A 347 -9.71 -6.75 7.83
CA LEU A 347 -9.14 -5.84 8.81
C LEU A 347 -7.92 -5.10 8.23
N SER A 348 -7.00 -5.82 7.58
CA SER A 348 -5.80 -5.21 6.98
C SER A 348 -6.16 -4.13 5.96
N ILE A 349 -7.02 -4.45 4.98
CA ILE A 349 -7.43 -3.49 3.93
C ILE A 349 -8.19 -2.30 4.54
N ALA A 350 -9.04 -2.52 5.56
CA ALA A 350 -9.75 -1.44 6.23
C ALA A 350 -8.81 -0.50 7.00
N LEU A 351 -7.74 -1.03 7.61
CA LEU A 351 -6.71 -0.22 8.26
C LEU A 351 -5.88 0.56 7.25
N GLU A 352 -5.50 -0.04 6.12
CA GLU A 352 -4.83 0.68 5.02
C GLU A 352 -5.69 1.83 4.48
N CYS A 353 -7.00 1.60 4.31
CA CYS A 353 -7.95 2.66 3.96
C CYS A 353 -8.01 3.76 5.03
N LEU A 354 -7.91 3.41 6.31
CA LEU A 354 -7.88 4.37 7.40
C LEU A 354 -6.60 5.23 7.32
N LEU A 355 -5.44 4.60 7.12
CA LEU A 355 -4.16 5.29 6.93
C LEU A 355 -4.20 6.24 5.71
N GLY A 356 -4.64 5.74 4.55
CA GLY A 356 -4.79 6.56 3.34
C GLY A 356 -5.72 7.75 3.56
N CYS A 357 -6.82 7.57 4.29
CA CYS A 357 -7.73 8.65 4.65
C CYS A 357 -7.07 9.72 5.54
N LEU A 358 -6.30 9.30 6.56
CA LEU A 358 -5.54 10.22 7.40
C LEU A 358 -4.49 10.99 6.59
N ARG A 359 -3.75 10.32 5.70
CA ARG A 359 -2.72 10.94 4.84
C ARG A 359 -3.32 11.97 3.88
N VAL A 360 -4.47 11.67 3.27
CA VAL A 360 -5.21 12.64 2.45
C VAL A 360 -5.62 13.85 3.29
N LEU A 361 -6.18 13.66 4.48
CA LEU A 361 -6.56 14.76 5.37
C LEU A 361 -5.36 15.61 5.81
N ILE A 362 -4.21 14.99 6.11
CA ILE A 362 -2.95 15.68 6.42
C ILE A 362 -2.55 16.57 5.24
N ASN A 363 -2.54 16.05 4.01
CA ASN A 363 -2.20 16.84 2.83
C ASN A 363 -3.17 17.99 2.59
N LEU A 364 -4.48 17.78 2.79
CA LEU A 364 -5.49 18.81 2.58
C LEU A 364 -5.51 19.89 3.66
N THR A 365 -5.00 19.60 4.86
CA THR A 365 -4.92 20.55 5.99
C THR A 365 -3.58 21.26 6.07
N HIS A 366 -2.53 20.72 5.45
CA HIS A 366 -1.22 21.36 5.38
C HIS A 366 -1.32 22.73 4.70
N ASP A 367 -0.92 23.79 5.41
CA ASP A 367 -1.00 25.19 4.96
C ASP A 367 -2.39 25.66 4.49
N ASN A 368 -3.47 24.97 4.89
CA ASN A 368 -4.84 25.31 4.50
C ASN A 368 -5.74 25.55 5.71
N GLN A 369 -5.77 26.80 6.16
CA GLN A 369 -6.53 27.22 7.35
C GLN A 369 -8.03 26.90 7.25
N GLN A 370 -8.63 27.02 6.06
CA GLN A 370 -10.07 26.74 5.89
C GLN A 370 -10.36 25.25 6.09
N CYS A 371 -9.52 24.38 5.53
CA CYS A 371 -9.62 22.94 5.76
C CYS A 371 -9.39 22.58 7.22
N CYS A 372 -8.40 23.19 7.89
CA CYS A 372 -8.19 22.96 9.31
C CYS A 372 -9.46 23.28 10.13
N ARG A 373 -10.13 24.40 9.83
CA ARG A 373 -11.40 24.74 10.47
C ARG A 373 -12.51 23.73 10.17
N ASP A 374 -12.64 23.31 8.92
CA ASP A 374 -13.71 22.40 8.50
C ASP A 374 -13.53 20.99 9.05
N VAL A 375 -12.29 20.50 9.15
CA VAL A 375 -11.95 19.21 9.78
C VAL A 375 -12.09 19.25 11.30
N SER A 376 -11.79 20.40 11.92
CA SER A 376 -11.88 20.58 13.38
C SER A 376 -13.32 20.66 13.91
N LYS A 377 -14.28 21.07 13.07
CA LYS A 377 -15.70 21.13 13.46
C LYS A 377 -16.22 19.79 13.96
N SER A 378 -17.14 19.85 14.92
CA SER A 378 -17.80 18.65 15.44
C SER A 378 -18.46 17.82 14.32
N PRO A 379 -18.25 16.48 14.27
CA PRO A 379 -17.55 15.65 15.28
C PRO A 379 -16.06 15.38 14.99
N GLY A 380 -15.42 16.04 14.02
CA GLY A 380 -14.09 15.71 13.53
C GLY A 380 -13.01 15.63 14.61
N MET A 381 -12.89 16.67 15.44
CA MET A 381 -11.92 16.68 16.55
C MET A 381 -12.12 15.54 17.56
N ALA A 382 -13.39 15.19 17.85
CA ALA A 382 -13.71 14.06 18.74
C ALA A 382 -13.38 12.70 18.12
N ILE A 383 -13.52 12.56 16.79
CA ILE A 383 -13.12 11.36 16.06
C ILE A 383 -11.60 11.19 16.12
N LEU A 384 -10.83 12.24 15.84
CA LEU A 384 -9.36 12.18 15.90
C LEU A 384 -8.86 11.87 17.31
N MET A 385 -9.41 12.52 18.33
CA MET A 385 -9.09 12.20 19.73
C MET A 385 -9.41 10.75 20.10
N ARG A 386 -10.47 10.17 19.53
CA ARG A 386 -10.75 8.75 19.71
C ARG A 386 -9.70 7.86 19.07
N LEU A 387 -9.30 8.14 17.84
CA LEU A 387 -8.26 7.36 17.18
C LEU A 387 -6.96 7.38 17.99
N THR A 388 -6.57 8.53 18.55
CA THR A 388 -5.38 8.62 19.43
C THR A 388 -5.52 7.83 20.72
N THR A 389 -6.72 7.72 21.28
CA THR A 389 -6.93 7.00 22.53
C THR A 389 -7.05 5.50 22.33
N VAL A 390 -7.76 5.06 21.29
CA VAL A 390 -7.95 3.62 21.03
C VAL A 390 -6.73 2.99 20.37
N GLY A 391 -5.97 3.76 19.57
CA GLY A 391 -4.68 3.30 19.01
C GLY A 391 -3.63 2.92 20.07
N GLN A 392 -3.88 3.24 21.35
CA GLN A 392 -3.03 2.91 22.50
C GLN A 392 -3.42 1.62 23.22
N LEU A 393 -4.58 1.04 22.89
CA LEU A 393 -5.08 -0.16 23.56
C LEU A 393 -4.56 -1.42 22.86
N PRO A 394 -3.98 -2.39 23.60
CA PRO A 394 -3.57 -3.67 23.03
C PRO A 394 -4.75 -4.36 22.34
N TYR A 395 -4.51 -4.99 21.19
CA TYR A 395 -5.54 -5.69 20.40
C TYR A 395 -6.50 -6.56 21.24
N LYS A 396 -5.97 -7.26 22.26
CA LYS A 396 -6.72 -8.18 23.14
C LYS A 396 -7.72 -7.50 24.08
N GLN A 397 -7.60 -6.20 24.36
CA GLN A 397 -8.52 -5.46 25.23
C GLN A 397 -9.67 -4.78 24.46
N SER A 398 -9.56 -4.69 23.13
CA SER A 398 -10.53 -3.99 22.28
C SER A 398 -11.75 -4.84 21.92
N ILE A 399 -11.64 -6.18 22.03
CA ILE A 399 -12.76 -7.11 21.82
C ILE A 399 -13.53 -7.24 23.14
N GLY A 400 -14.43 -6.29 23.40
CA GLY A 400 -15.43 -6.39 24.45
C GLY A 400 -16.48 -7.45 24.11
N GLY A 401 -16.13 -8.72 24.29
CA GLY A 401 -17.03 -9.87 24.16
C GLY A 401 -16.42 -11.09 24.84
N ASN A 402 -17.10 -11.62 25.86
CA ASN A 402 -16.68 -12.76 26.68
C ASN A 402 -16.64 -14.12 25.93
N ASP A 403 -16.63 -14.11 24.59
CA ASP A 403 -16.63 -15.34 23.81
C ASP A 403 -15.19 -15.70 23.43
N LYS A 404 -14.64 -16.65 24.19
CA LYS A 404 -13.44 -17.41 23.83
C LYS A 404 -13.67 -18.14 22.51
N ILE A 405 -13.47 -17.46 21.38
CA ILE A 405 -13.35 -18.13 20.09
C ILE A 405 -11.88 -18.49 19.93
N ASN A 406 -11.58 -19.78 20.02
CA ASN A 406 -10.30 -20.37 19.62
C ASN A 406 -10.04 -20.04 18.14
N MET A 407 -9.24 -19.00 17.88
CA MET A 407 -8.63 -18.78 16.57
C MET A 407 -7.17 -19.21 16.65
N GLY A 408 -6.73 -20.03 15.69
CA GLY A 408 -5.35 -20.48 15.57
C GLY A 408 -4.40 -19.29 15.53
N LYS A 409 -3.32 -19.38 16.31
CA LYS A 409 -2.28 -18.37 16.38
C LYS A 409 -1.45 -18.42 15.09
N GLU A 410 -1.62 -17.46 14.21
CA GLU A 410 -0.59 -17.09 13.24
C GLU A 410 0.15 -15.88 13.80
N GLU A 411 1.29 -16.12 14.45
CA GLU A 411 2.06 -15.13 15.22
C GLU A 411 2.47 -13.90 14.37
N GLY A 412 2.63 -14.03 13.05
CA GLY A 412 2.97 -12.92 12.16
C GLY A 412 1.83 -11.94 11.84
N SER A 413 0.57 -12.34 12.01
CA SER A 413 -0.58 -11.45 11.73
C SER A 413 -0.85 -10.44 12.85
N GLU A 414 -0.53 -10.80 14.10
CA GLU A 414 -0.74 -9.93 15.26
C GLU A 414 0.24 -8.75 15.27
N GLU A 415 1.50 -8.98 14.89
CA GLU A 415 2.55 -7.95 14.86
C GLU A 415 2.28 -6.89 13.78
N SER A 416 1.89 -7.32 12.58
CA SER A 416 1.52 -6.42 11.47
C SER A 416 0.34 -5.50 11.82
N VAL A 417 -0.69 -6.03 12.48
CA VAL A 417 -1.86 -5.23 12.91
C VAL A 417 -1.47 -4.21 13.97
N GLU A 418 -0.60 -4.56 14.92
CA GLU A 418 -0.16 -3.63 15.95
C GLU A 418 0.72 -2.50 15.38
N ALA A 419 1.62 -2.81 14.44
CA ALA A 419 2.37 -1.81 13.68
C ALA A 419 1.45 -0.84 12.92
N THR A 420 0.40 -1.38 12.27
CA THR A 420 -0.56 -0.54 11.55
C THR A 420 -1.32 0.40 12.50
N LYS A 421 -1.70 -0.05 13.70
CA LYS A 421 -2.34 0.82 14.70
C LYS A 421 -1.41 1.91 15.22
N PHE A 422 -0.12 1.59 15.35
CA PHE A 422 0.90 2.57 15.70
C PHE A 422 0.96 3.69 14.65
N ASP A 423 0.92 3.34 13.37
CA ASP A 423 0.83 4.32 12.29
C ASP A 423 -0.47 5.15 12.35
N VAL A 424 -1.62 4.52 12.62
CA VAL A 424 -2.90 5.22 12.80
C VAL A 424 -2.81 6.25 13.92
N LEU A 425 -2.19 5.88 15.04
CA LEU A 425 -1.96 6.77 16.17
C LEU A 425 -1.07 7.96 15.77
N LEU A 426 0.08 7.71 15.15
CA LEU A 426 1.01 8.76 14.74
C LEU A 426 0.37 9.72 13.73
N LEU A 427 -0.30 9.20 12.70
CA LEU A 427 -0.98 10.04 11.71
C LEU A 427 -2.16 10.81 12.32
N SER A 428 -2.88 10.24 13.29
CA SER A 428 -3.93 10.95 14.00
C SER A 428 -3.37 12.13 14.81
N ILE A 429 -2.23 11.95 15.49
CA ILE A 429 -1.55 13.04 16.21
C ILE A 429 -0.99 14.06 15.21
N GLY A 430 -0.37 13.61 14.11
CA GLY A 430 0.14 14.49 13.06
C GLY A 430 -0.95 15.37 12.44
N LEU A 431 -2.12 14.80 12.16
CA LEU A 431 -3.28 15.58 11.72
C LEU A 431 -3.72 16.58 12.79
N LEU A 432 -3.82 16.18 14.07
CA LEU A 432 -4.16 17.10 15.16
C LEU A 432 -3.17 18.27 15.26
N ILE A 433 -1.86 18.02 15.09
CA ILE A 433 -0.82 19.05 15.04
C ILE A 433 -1.11 20.04 13.91
N ASN A 434 -1.33 19.57 12.67
CA ASN A 434 -1.67 20.43 11.53
C ASN A 434 -2.90 21.31 11.81
N LEU A 435 -3.93 20.76 12.46
CA LEU A 435 -5.16 21.50 12.76
C LEU A 435 -4.92 22.65 13.74
N VAL A 436 -4.16 22.40 14.81
CA VAL A 436 -3.97 23.37 15.91
C VAL A 436 -2.82 24.35 15.69
N GLU A 437 -1.86 24.02 14.82
CA GLU A 437 -0.71 24.88 14.50
C GLU A 437 -1.16 26.13 13.73
N ILE A 438 -2.05 25.95 12.76
CA ILE A 438 -2.40 27.01 11.79
C ILE A 438 -3.62 27.84 12.26
N ASP A 439 -4.60 27.23 12.91
CA ASP A 439 -5.87 27.89 13.25
C ASP A 439 -6.17 27.89 14.76
N ALA A 440 -6.25 29.09 15.34
CA ALA A 440 -6.60 29.26 16.75
C ALA A 440 -8.03 28.78 17.09
N GLY A 441 -8.96 28.81 16.13
CA GLY A 441 -10.29 28.26 16.31
C GLY A 441 -10.27 26.74 16.48
N SER A 442 -9.39 26.04 15.76
CA SER A 442 -9.15 24.60 15.96
C SER A 442 -8.62 24.29 17.38
N GLN A 443 -7.76 25.15 17.94
CA GLN A 443 -7.31 24.99 19.34
C GLN A 443 -8.50 25.09 20.30
N ASP A 444 -9.39 26.05 20.09
CA ASP A 444 -10.59 26.21 20.92
C ASP A 444 -11.56 25.04 20.77
N GLU A 445 -11.75 24.51 19.56
CA GLU A 445 -12.55 23.31 19.34
C GLU A 445 -11.94 22.09 20.04
N PHE A 446 -10.61 21.92 20.01
CA PHE A 446 -9.91 20.87 20.75
C PHE A 446 -10.18 20.95 22.26
N ARG A 447 -10.14 22.15 22.83
CA ARG A 447 -10.39 22.38 24.27
C ARG A 447 -11.80 22.01 24.69
N LYS A 448 -12.80 22.18 23.82
CA LYS A 448 -14.20 21.83 24.08
C LYS A 448 -14.48 20.33 24.05
N ILE A 449 -13.58 19.52 23.49
CA ILE A 449 -13.79 18.08 23.40
C ILE A 449 -13.66 17.44 24.77
N GLU A 450 -14.68 16.66 25.13
CA GLU A 450 -14.71 15.82 26.31
C GLU A 450 -14.77 14.34 25.90
N GLN A 451 -13.89 13.51 26.46
CA GLN A 451 -13.85 12.09 26.20
C GLN A 451 -13.53 11.29 27.46
N ASN A 452 -14.15 10.12 27.61
CA ASN A 452 -13.68 9.11 28.54
C ASN A 452 -12.65 8.23 27.81
N PRO A 453 -11.40 8.12 28.29
CA PRO A 453 -10.37 7.33 27.61
C PRO A 453 -10.73 5.85 27.42
N ASN A 454 -11.55 5.31 28.31
CA ASN A 454 -11.99 3.92 28.29
C ASN A 454 -13.34 3.75 27.59
N CYS A 455 -13.82 4.78 26.88
CA CYS A 455 -15.06 4.71 26.14
C CYS A 455 -14.88 3.85 24.88
N PRO A 456 -15.66 2.77 24.69
CA PRO A 456 -15.58 1.95 23.47
C PRO A 456 -16.14 2.67 22.23
N GLY A 457 -16.73 3.86 22.39
CA GLY A 457 -17.19 4.67 21.27
C GLY A 457 -18.38 4.08 20.50
N THR A 458 -19.27 3.36 21.17
CA THR A 458 -20.44 2.71 20.53
C THR A 458 -21.76 3.44 20.84
N ARG A 459 -22.79 3.18 20.02
CA ARG A 459 -24.16 3.72 20.19
C ARG A 459 -24.19 5.25 20.29
N ASN A 460 -24.76 5.80 21.37
CA ASN A 460 -24.86 7.24 21.61
C ASN A 460 -23.49 7.91 21.81
N CYS A 461 -22.46 7.14 22.17
CA CYS A 461 -21.10 7.64 22.27
C CYS A 461 -20.36 7.63 20.92
N LEU A 462 -21.01 7.24 19.80
CA LEU A 462 -20.32 7.03 18.53
C LEU A 462 -19.70 8.31 17.97
N ARG A 463 -20.45 9.39 17.89
CA ARG A 463 -19.95 10.67 17.34
C ARG A 463 -19.25 11.53 18.39
N LEU A 464 -19.85 11.61 19.57
CA LEU A 464 -19.39 12.39 20.71
C LEU A 464 -19.50 11.53 21.96
N CYS A 465 -18.53 11.61 22.87
CA CYS A 465 -18.59 10.83 24.11
C CYS A 465 -19.68 11.41 25.02
N THR A 466 -20.55 10.55 25.56
CA THR A 466 -21.61 10.93 26.50
C THR A 466 -21.47 10.22 27.86
N CYS A 467 -20.32 9.61 28.14
CA CYS A 467 -20.06 8.91 29.40
C CYS A 467 -20.09 9.88 30.61
N PRO A 468 -20.40 9.42 31.83
CA PRO A 468 -20.39 10.30 33.01
C PRO A 468 -18.97 10.74 33.40
N SER A 469 -17.97 9.86 33.27
CA SER A 469 -16.57 10.12 33.65
C SER A 469 -15.73 10.68 32.49
N ARG A 470 -16.24 11.70 31.78
CA ARG A 470 -15.46 12.36 30.72
C ARG A 470 -14.39 13.27 31.33
N LYS A 471 -13.28 13.40 30.62
CA LYS A 471 -12.22 14.37 30.87
C LYS A 471 -12.05 15.23 29.61
N SER A 472 -11.46 16.42 29.74
CA SER A 472 -11.11 17.22 28.58
C SER A 472 -10.10 16.47 27.70
N ALA A 473 -10.15 16.69 26.38
CA ALA A 473 -9.21 16.10 25.43
C ALA A 473 -7.74 16.40 25.79
N VAL A 474 -7.48 17.61 26.30
CA VAL A 474 -6.18 18.03 26.80
C VAL A 474 -5.72 17.17 28.00
N SER A 475 -6.62 16.91 28.96
CA SER A 475 -6.31 16.04 30.11
C SER A 475 -6.08 14.58 29.68
N CYS A 476 -6.84 14.10 28.71
CA CYS A 476 -6.62 12.78 28.11
C CYS A 476 -5.24 12.71 27.46
N LEU A 477 -4.87 13.70 26.64
CA LEU A 477 -3.58 13.76 25.95
C LEU A 477 -2.40 13.78 26.93
N VAL A 478 -2.46 14.58 27.99
CA VAL A 478 -1.42 14.60 29.03
C VAL A 478 -1.31 13.25 29.76
N SER A 479 -2.44 12.60 30.04
CA SER A 479 -2.44 11.26 30.66
C SER A 479 -1.78 10.23 29.75
N LEU A 480 -2.04 10.31 28.44
CA LEU A 480 -1.44 9.42 27.43
C LEU A 480 0.06 9.68 27.29
N TYR A 481 0.49 10.94 27.26
CA TYR A 481 1.89 11.33 27.23
C TYR A 481 2.67 10.76 28.42
N ASN A 482 2.14 10.93 29.64
CA ASN A 482 2.79 10.40 30.85
C ASN A 482 2.93 8.88 30.77
N HIS A 483 1.91 8.18 30.28
CA HIS A 483 1.95 6.73 30.07
C HIS A 483 3.00 6.29 29.04
N GLN A 484 3.26 7.08 27.99
CA GLN A 484 4.34 6.78 27.04
C GLN A 484 5.72 6.98 27.65
N ILE A 485 5.92 8.05 28.42
CA ILE A 485 7.19 8.33 29.09
C ILE A 485 7.50 7.25 30.13
N GLU A 486 6.50 6.80 30.90
CA GLU A 486 6.68 5.70 31.86
C GLU A 486 7.03 4.36 31.20
N LYS A 487 6.65 4.15 29.94
CA LYS A 487 7.05 2.99 29.13
C LYS A 487 8.39 3.17 28.40
N GLY A 488 8.87 4.40 28.29
CA GLY A 488 9.85 4.87 27.29
C GLY A 488 11.30 4.46 27.53
N ASP A 489 11.62 3.80 28.64
CA ASP A 489 12.99 3.38 28.93
C ASP A 489 13.45 2.16 28.08
N ASP A 490 12.53 1.39 27.48
CA ASP A 490 12.86 0.16 26.73
C ASP A 490 12.39 0.13 25.25
N LYS A 491 11.65 1.14 24.75
CA LYS A 491 11.03 1.11 23.39
C LYS A 491 11.08 2.44 22.64
N THR A 492 11.83 2.48 21.54
CA THR A 492 11.95 3.60 20.58
C THR A 492 10.61 4.17 20.13
N ASP A 493 9.66 3.30 19.80
CA ASP A 493 8.30 3.67 19.37
C ASP A 493 7.54 4.54 20.39
N SER A 494 7.68 4.24 21.68
CA SER A 494 7.01 5.00 22.74
C SER A 494 7.58 6.41 22.86
N ASN A 495 8.88 6.57 22.64
CA ASN A 495 9.56 7.87 22.64
C ASN A 495 9.16 8.72 21.44
N ILE A 496 9.00 8.13 20.26
CA ILE A 496 8.50 8.83 19.07
C ILE A 496 7.09 9.36 19.33
N VAL A 497 6.16 8.50 19.76
CA VAL A 497 4.79 8.92 20.08
C VAL A 497 4.76 10.00 21.15
N ALA A 498 5.56 9.85 22.21
CA ALA A 498 5.68 10.85 23.26
C ALA A 498 6.15 12.20 22.71
N ALA A 499 7.10 12.20 21.77
CA ALA A 499 7.58 13.42 21.13
C ALA A 499 6.47 14.11 20.32
N TYR A 500 5.72 13.38 19.49
CA TYR A 500 4.58 13.95 18.76
C TYR A 500 3.49 14.48 19.70
N MET A 501 3.18 13.77 20.79
CA MET A 501 2.27 14.27 21.82
C MET A 501 2.81 15.53 22.50
N ALA A 502 4.13 15.61 22.74
CA ALA A 502 4.76 16.77 23.34
C ALA A 502 4.67 18.02 22.45
N ILE A 503 4.79 17.87 21.12
CA ILE A 503 4.55 18.96 20.16
C ILE A 503 3.11 19.46 20.31
N LEU A 504 2.14 18.55 20.25
CA LEU A 504 0.72 18.89 20.31
C LEU A 504 0.38 19.58 21.64
N ILE A 505 0.88 19.06 22.76
CA ILE A 505 0.75 19.71 24.08
C ILE A 505 1.40 21.09 24.06
N GLY A 506 2.60 21.22 23.52
CA GLY A 506 3.32 22.49 23.41
C GLY A 506 2.54 23.55 22.64
N LEU A 507 1.95 23.19 21.50
CA LEU A 507 1.08 24.06 20.70
C LEU A 507 -0.20 24.47 21.45
N LEU A 508 -0.78 23.57 22.25
CA LEU A 508 -1.98 23.86 23.03
C LEU A 508 -1.69 24.75 24.26
N ILE A 509 -0.48 24.68 24.82
CA ILE A 509 0.00 25.53 25.93
C ILE A 509 0.44 26.91 25.43
N LYS A 510 1.00 26.98 24.22
CA LYS A 510 1.42 28.23 23.59
C LYS A 510 0.25 29.20 23.56
N ASP A 511 0.46 30.38 24.15
CA ASP A 511 -0.51 31.47 24.22
C ASP A 511 -1.85 31.16 24.95
N ASN A 512 -1.89 30.14 25.83
CA ASN A 512 -3.08 29.84 26.63
C ASN A 512 -2.80 29.59 28.12
N LYS A 513 -3.32 30.45 28.99
CA LYS A 513 -3.10 30.40 30.45
C LYS A 513 -3.74 29.20 31.15
N GLU A 514 -4.93 28.76 30.73
CA GLU A 514 -5.61 27.61 31.36
C GLU A 514 -4.84 26.30 31.10
N ASN A 515 -4.31 26.14 29.89
CA ASN A 515 -3.49 24.99 29.52
C ASN A 515 -2.08 25.04 30.15
N GLN A 516 -1.61 26.21 30.58
CA GLN A 516 -0.34 26.34 31.29
C GLN A 516 -0.36 25.74 32.70
N GLU A 517 -1.55 25.51 33.27
CA GLU A 517 -1.73 24.88 34.59
C GLU A 517 -1.83 23.34 34.54
N LEU A 518 -1.64 22.73 33.36
CA LEU A 518 -1.72 21.28 33.18
C LEU A 518 -0.66 20.53 34.01
N ARG A 519 -1.10 19.41 34.63
CA ARG A 519 -0.25 18.53 35.43
C ARG A 519 0.65 17.64 34.57
N LEU A 520 1.79 18.18 34.15
CA LEU A 520 2.87 17.45 33.51
C LEU A 520 3.77 16.74 34.56
N PRO A 521 4.61 15.76 34.17
CA PRO A 521 5.54 15.11 35.09
C PRO A 521 6.41 16.14 35.82
N GLY A 522 6.49 16.04 37.15
CA GLY A 522 7.18 17.02 37.99
C GLY A 522 6.50 18.39 38.08
N ASN A 523 5.25 18.53 37.59
CA ASN A 523 4.60 19.80 37.30
C ASN A 523 5.60 20.72 36.61
N SER A 524 6.13 20.38 35.44
CA SER A 524 7.07 21.22 34.68
C SER A 524 6.99 20.89 33.21
N VAL A 525 7.17 21.90 32.34
CA VAL A 525 7.32 21.64 30.89
C VAL A 525 8.72 21.14 30.53
N GLN A 526 9.63 21.04 31.50
CA GLN A 526 11.01 20.59 31.27
C GLN A 526 11.09 19.20 30.65
N SER A 527 10.17 18.29 31.01
CA SER A 527 10.08 16.97 30.39
C SER A 527 9.79 17.06 28.88
N LEU A 528 8.87 17.94 28.48
CA LEU A 528 8.56 18.21 27.07
C LEU A 528 9.77 18.83 26.35
N ILE A 529 10.43 19.81 26.97
CA ILE A 529 11.61 20.48 26.40
C ILE A 529 12.72 19.48 26.13
N ASN A 530 13.09 18.66 27.12
CA ASN A 530 14.17 17.69 27.00
C ASN A 530 13.87 16.70 25.86
N LEU A 531 12.66 16.13 25.85
CA LEU A 531 12.24 15.17 24.84
C LEU A 531 12.27 15.78 23.44
N LEU A 532 11.73 16.99 23.26
CA LEU A 532 11.72 17.66 21.96
C LEU A 532 13.14 18.02 21.49
N GLN A 533 14.04 18.42 22.40
CA GLN A 533 15.43 18.70 22.04
C GLN A 533 16.16 17.45 21.59
N ASP A 534 15.94 16.31 22.24
CA ASP A 534 16.56 15.05 21.83
C ASP A 534 15.93 14.52 20.54
N PHE A 535 14.64 14.73 20.33
CA PHE A 535 13.94 14.41 19.10
C PHE A 535 14.42 15.23 17.90
N VAL A 536 14.67 16.54 18.08
CA VAL A 536 15.26 17.39 17.02
C VAL A 536 16.65 16.92 16.63
N LYS A 537 17.53 16.63 17.61
CA LYS A 537 18.87 16.09 17.34
C LYS A 537 18.80 14.77 16.58
N PHE A 538 17.88 13.89 16.96
CA PHE A 538 17.65 12.63 16.26
C PHE A 538 17.24 12.86 14.80
N HIS A 539 16.28 13.77 14.53
CA HIS A 539 15.85 14.09 13.17
C HIS A 539 16.92 14.78 12.31
N GLU A 540 17.77 15.62 12.91
CA GLU A 540 18.91 16.23 12.22
C GLU A 540 19.96 15.18 11.83
N LEU A 541 20.21 14.19 12.69
CA LEU A 541 21.13 13.08 12.42
C LEU A 541 20.63 12.20 11.27
N VAL A 542 19.35 11.81 11.30
CA VAL A 542 18.69 11.04 10.23
C VAL A 542 18.64 11.82 8.91
N GLY A 543 18.40 13.14 8.95
CA GLY A 543 18.41 13.99 7.76
C GLY A 543 19.78 14.22 7.13
N GLY A 544 20.83 14.22 7.95
CA GLY A 544 22.22 14.34 7.50
C GLY A 544 22.68 13.13 6.68
N GLU A 545 22.27 11.92 7.07
CA GLU A 545 22.63 10.67 6.37
C GLU A 545 21.83 10.46 5.08
N ALA A 546 20.56 10.88 5.04
CA ALA A 546 19.77 10.87 3.80
C ALA A 546 20.35 11.80 2.71
N SER A 547 21.08 12.84 3.11
CA SER A 547 21.66 13.85 2.22
C SER A 547 22.99 13.41 1.60
N THR A 548 23.74 12.51 2.24
CA THR A 548 25.03 11.99 1.74
C THR A 548 24.89 10.79 0.80
N ILE A 549 23.75 10.09 0.85
CA ILE A 549 23.42 8.91 0.01
C ILE A 549 22.56 9.30 -1.22
N GLY A 550 22.30 10.60 -1.41
CA GLY A 550 21.44 11.15 -2.46
C GLY A 550 22.02 11.05 -3.88
N ASN A 551 22.09 9.85 -4.45
CA ASN A 551 22.04 9.67 -5.91
C ASN A 551 21.55 8.29 -6.41
N SER A 552 20.97 7.46 -5.56
CA SER A 552 20.38 6.20 -6.01
C SER A 552 19.33 5.68 -5.05
N GLY A 553 18.07 5.70 -5.49
CA GLY A 553 16.96 4.88 -4.97
C GLY A 553 16.44 5.25 -3.59
N GLN A 554 15.17 5.63 -3.51
CA GLN A 554 14.38 5.53 -2.28
C GLN A 554 14.27 4.04 -1.90
N ASN A 555 15.25 3.52 -1.17
CA ASN A 555 15.12 2.26 -0.45
C ASN A 555 14.67 2.57 0.97
N SER A 556 13.56 1.95 1.37
CA SER A 556 13.08 1.89 2.74
C SER A 556 14.20 1.32 3.62
N MET A 557 14.67 2.06 4.62
CA MET A 557 15.54 1.49 5.66
C MET A 557 14.70 1.22 6.91
N ASN A 558 14.74 -0.04 7.34
CA ASN A 558 14.18 -0.53 8.60
C ASN A 558 14.80 0.20 9.79
N LEU A 559 13.99 0.49 10.81
CA LEU A 559 14.32 1.27 12.01
C LEU A 559 15.10 0.47 13.08
N ASP A 560 15.50 -0.78 12.81
CA ASP A 560 16.03 -1.71 13.83
C ASP A 560 17.55 -1.88 13.86
N THR A 561 18.34 -1.13 13.08
CA THR A 561 19.76 -1.49 12.84
C THR A 561 20.83 -0.61 13.48
N PHE A 562 20.59 -0.04 14.66
CA PHE A 562 21.67 0.56 15.43
C PHE A 562 21.39 0.40 16.92
N LEU A 563 21.77 -0.74 17.48
CA LEU A 563 22.31 -0.93 18.84
C LEU A 563 22.38 -2.45 19.08
N ASP A 564 23.38 -3.12 18.49
CA ASP A 564 23.90 -4.41 18.97
C ASP A 564 25.24 -4.66 18.25
N ASP A 565 26.32 -4.16 18.84
CA ASP A 565 27.66 -4.65 18.55
C ASP A 565 27.84 -5.98 19.32
N ASP A 566 27.71 -7.11 18.62
CA ASP A 566 28.57 -8.28 18.85
C ASP A 566 28.46 -9.28 17.68
N ASP A 567 29.62 -9.66 17.16
CA ASP A 567 29.89 -10.50 15.99
C ASP A 567 29.03 -11.78 15.86
N LYS A 568 28.43 -12.02 14.68
CA LYS A 568 28.66 -13.22 13.84
C LYS A 568 27.88 -13.24 12.52
N HIS A 569 28.62 -13.57 11.45
CA HIS A 569 28.17 -13.99 10.12
C HIS A 569 27.18 -15.18 10.16
N ASP A 570 26.09 -15.11 9.40
CA ASP A 570 25.82 -16.03 8.27
C ASP A 570 24.53 -15.70 7.49
N LEU A 571 24.59 -15.94 6.18
CA LEU A 571 23.57 -15.72 5.15
C LEU A 571 22.32 -16.62 5.34
N LEU A 572 21.13 -16.09 5.03
CA LEU A 572 20.11 -16.66 4.10
C LEU A 572 18.83 -15.81 4.10
N GLY A 573 18.25 -15.61 2.91
CA GLY A 573 17.28 -14.55 2.63
C GLY A 573 15.80 -14.82 2.89
N GLY A 574 15.04 -13.73 2.87
CA GLY A 574 13.59 -13.67 2.80
C GLY A 574 13.17 -12.27 2.35
N ASN A 575 12.46 -12.19 1.22
CA ASN A 575 11.93 -10.94 0.68
C ASN A 575 10.75 -10.46 1.54
N ASN A 576 10.85 -9.25 2.10
CA ASN A 576 9.73 -8.49 2.65
C ASN A 576 9.86 -7.04 2.14
N ASP A 577 9.22 -6.75 1.01
CA ASP A 577 8.97 -5.39 0.54
C ASP A 577 7.57 -4.98 1.00
N GLY A 578 7.47 -4.03 1.92
CA GLY A 578 6.16 -3.47 2.29
C GLY A 578 6.06 -2.83 3.68
N ILE A 579 6.91 -1.85 4.00
CA ILE A 579 6.63 -0.91 5.10
C ILE A 579 7.12 0.47 4.67
N SER A 580 6.18 1.40 4.45
CA SER A 580 6.47 2.79 4.11
C SER A 580 6.62 3.58 5.40
N GLY A 581 7.86 3.68 5.89
CA GLY A 581 8.19 4.54 7.02
C GLY A 581 7.87 5.99 6.69
N VAL A 582 7.04 6.61 7.51
CA VAL A 582 6.69 8.03 7.42
C VAL A 582 7.92 8.84 7.83
N VAL A 583 8.75 9.17 6.84
CA VAL A 583 9.73 10.24 6.95
C VAL A 583 8.99 11.54 6.62
N LEU A 584 8.58 12.28 7.65
CA LEU A 584 8.15 13.68 7.55
C LEU A 584 9.35 14.58 7.20
N GLN A 585 10.00 14.32 6.07
CA GLN A 585 11.15 15.09 5.61
C GLN A 585 10.93 15.53 4.17
N ARG A 586 11.00 16.85 3.97
CA ARG A 586 11.01 17.50 2.67
C ARG A 586 12.21 16.97 1.88
N SER A 587 11.95 16.28 0.78
CA SER A 587 12.95 16.08 -0.26
C SER A 587 13.35 17.46 -0.82
N SER A 588 14.57 17.89 -0.49
CA SER A 588 15.16 19.11 -1.03
C SER A 588 15.50 18.89 -2.50
N GLN A 589 14.56 19.20 -3.40
CA GLN A 589 14.88 19.45 -4.81
C GLN A 589 14.30 20.80 -5.24
N ASN A 590 15.19 21.80 -5.25
CA ASN A 590 15.17 23.00 -6.09
C ASN A 590 13.80 23.53 -6.54
N GLN A 591 13.01 24.07 -5.61
CA GLN A 591 12.15 25.21 -5.90
C GLN A 591 12.24 26.20 -4.74
N GLN A 592 12.66 27.42 -5.03
CA GLN A 592 12.58 28.56 -4.12
C GLN A 592 11.11 28.88 -3.85
N SER A 593 10.52 28.23 -2.85
CA SER A 593 9.33 28.71 -2.16
C SER A 593 9.72 28.94 -0.70
N ASN A 594 9.38 30.12 -0.18
CA ASN A 594 9.60 30.54 1.22
C ASN A 594 8.72 29.74 2.21
N GLY A 595 8.79 28.41 2.18
CA GLY A 595 8.06 27.54 3.11
C GLY A 595 8.87 27.29 4.38
N ARG A 596 8.34 27.66 5.55
CA ARG A 596 8.92 27.32 6.87
C ARG A 596 9.16 25.83 6.99
N ASN A 597 10.34 25.38 7.42
CA ASN A 597 10.59 23.95 7.62
C ASN A 597 9.89 23.48 8.90
N ILE A 598 9.46 22.22 8.94
CA ILE A 598 8.89 21.58 10.15
C ILE A 598 9.85 21.77 11.35
N GLY A 599 11.16 21.65 11.14
CA GLY A 599 12.21 21.92 12.14
C GLY A 599 12.21 23.35 12.71
N ASP A 600 11.76 24.35 11.94
CA ASP A 600 11.66 25.73 12.41
C ASP A 600 10.48 25.89 13.39
N SER A 601 9.32 25.28 13.08
CA SER A 601 8.19 25.20 14.01
C SER A 601 8.55 24.45 15.30
N PHE A 602 9.36 23.41 15.22
CA PHE A 602 9.87 22.66 16.38
C PHE A 602 10.70 23.52 17.33
N LEU A 603 11.69 24.26 16.79
CA LEU A 603 12.55 25.13 17.56
C LEU A 603 11.74 26.28 18.20
N GLU A 604 10.78 26.85 17.47
CA GLU A 604 9.87 27.87 18.01
C GLU A 604 9.03 27.37 19.18
N ILE A 605 8.54 26.13 19.13
CA ILE A 605 7.79 25.51 20.25
C ILE A 605 8.71 25.31 21.45
N VAL A 606 9.93 24.78 21.24
CA VAL A 606 10.92 24.58 22.30
C VAL A 606 11.27 25.91 22.97
N ASP A 607 11.51 26.97 22.19
CA ASP A 607 11.83 28.29 22.73
C ASP A 607 10.65 28.93 23.47
N SER A 608 9.43 28.74 22.96
CA SER A 608 8.20 29.16 23.64
C SER A 608 8.04 28.45 25.00
N LEU A 609 8.29 27.14 25.05
CA LEU A 609 8.23 26.36 26.28
C LEU A 609 9.33 26.75 27.28
N LYS A 610 10.56 27.01 26.81
CA LYS A 610 11.65 27.53 27.66
C LYS A 610 11.31 28.89 28.25
N ALA A 611 10.78 29.81 27.46
CA ALA A 611 10.34 31.12 27.94
C ALA A 611 9.24 31.01 28.99
N PHE A 612 8.32 30.06 28.83
CA PHE A 612 7.28 29.74 29.81
C PHE A 612 7.88 29.20 31.13
N GLU A 613 8.77 28.21 31.07
CA GLU A 613 9.39 27.62 32.27
C GLU A 613 10.23 28.67 33.03
N GLN A 614 10.95 29.54 32.32
CA GLN A 614 11.68 30.66 32.92
C GLN A 614 10.76 31.64 33.65
N LYS A 615 9.64 32.05 33.01
CA LYS A 615 8.64 32.92 33.65
C LYS A 615 8.07 32.29 34.91
N ARG A 616 7.78 30.98 34.86
CA ARG A 616 7.25 30.24 36.00
C ARG A 616 8.24 30.14 37.17
N LEU A 617 9.51 29.81 36.88
CA LEU A 617 10.58 29.76 37.89
C LEU A 617 10.87 31.14 38.49
N SER A 618 10.65 32.21 37.72
CA SER A 618 10.84 33.60 38.19
C SER A 618 9.68 34.17 39.02
N GLY A 619 8.54 33.45 39.14
CA GLY A 619 7.39 33.91 39.91
C GLY A 619 6.66 35.15 39.35
N ILE A 620 6.94 35.53 38.09
CA ILE A 620 6.33 36.69 37.44
C ILE A 620 4.93 36.29 36.91
N PRO A 621 3.86 37.02 37.25
CA PRO A 621 2.52 36.69 36.77
C PRO A 621 2.43 36.80 35.24
N ILE A 622 1.79 35.81 34.63
CA ILE A 622 1.60 35.70 33.19
C ILE A 622 0.51 36.70 32.80
N ASN A 623 0.91 37.85 32.23
CA ASN A 623 -0.03 38.83 31.66
C ASN A 623 -0.48 38.45 30.26
#